data_AF-E5WTQ7-F1
#
_entry.id   AF-E5WTQ7-F1
#
_cell.length_a   1.000
_cell.length_b   1.000
_cell.length_c   1.000
_cell.angle_alpha   90.00
_cell.angle_beta   90.00
_cell.angle_gamma   90.00
#
_symmetry.space_group_name_H-M   'P 1'
#
loop_
_entity.id
_entity.type
_entity.pdbx_description
1 polymer ?
#
loop_
_entity_poly.entity_id
_entity_poly.type
_entity_poly.pdbx_seq_one_letter_code
_entity_poly.pdbx_strand_id
1 'polypeptide(L)'
;MKKILICVLGLILLSTAYYFLHLYALRMSEIYVENKKSTLQKEFYDKLNEYWGGESRLMYSEEYGNSSYIPMDMDAVRFIDDRSAKDIGFYSSVERLFPYDRFPLLTSTMFKCLKPGCFEQLYELNAVKTAPWQALLLKYKEKDEFQVFIFLPVAVGYLQSAIYMKDWRPSLDKSCEEALEYLVKEDKDYKGCYNPNNKRTIKNILALYNQYYYLQQKGHFGNGYEDDDYINFEEIWLSPNPEGEPQCGHQISWIYNGFYRVYYDVYPYSTYEVSFNYYNYNNDKEIYYDKYFSVIRISLRLLLVLLFVYLSYLLYNYYQYLKIRVAIDSGAKEELDKADLYNEIIEKANPKKFIEPYQPQKLIVANEIYSKALNNRDSKDILEELLKRIKKEL
;
A
#
# COMPACT_ATOMS: atom_id res chain seq x y z
N MET A 1 50.20 -17.15 -11.69
CA MET A 1 49.22 -17.87 -10.86
C MET A 1 48.86 -17.15 -9.55
N LYS A 2 49.78 -16.86 -8.60
CA LYS A 2 49.43 -16.21 -7.31
C LYS A 2 48.58 -14.93 -7.43
N LYS A 3 48.94 -14.01 -8.35
CA LYS A 3 48.20 -12.75 -8.57
C LYS A 3 46.76 -12.97 -9.08
N ILE A 4 46.56 -13.97 -9.95
CA ILE A 4 45.24 -14.33 -10.49
C ILE A 4 44.36 -14.89 -9.37
N LEU A 5 44.92 -15.78 -8.54
CA LEU A 5 44.21 -16.36 -7.39
C LEU A 5 43.73 -15.28 -6.40
N ILE A 6 44.59 -14.30 -6.10
CA ILE A 6 44.26 -13.17 -5.23
C ILE A 6 43.11 -12.34 -5.81
N CYS A 7 43.12 -12.04 -7.11
CA CYS A 7 42.02 -11.32 -7.76
C CYS A 7 40.70 -12.09 -7.73
N VAL A 8 40.73 -13.41 -7.97
CA VAL A 8 39.53 -14.26 -7.90
C VAL A 8 38.96 -14.29 -6.48
N LEU A 9 39.81 -14.45 -5.47
CA LEU A 9 39.40 -14.37 -4.06
C LEU A 9 38.81 -12.99 -3.72
N GLY A 10 39.41 -11.91 -4.21
CA GLY A 10 38.92 -10.55 -4.03
C GLY A 10 37.52 -10.36 -4.62
N LEU A 11 37.26 -10.87 -5.83
CA LEU A 11 35.94 -10.81 -6.47
C LEU A 11 34.86 -11.57 -5.68
N ILE A 12 35.19 -12.75 -5.17
CA ILE A 12 34.28 -13.55 -4.34
C ILE A 12 33.95 -12.77 -3.06
N LEU A 13 34.96 -12.30 -2.34
CA LEU A 13 34.77 -11.55 -1.09
C LEU A 13 33.94 -10.28 -1.30
N LEU A 14 34.18 -9.54 -2.38
CA LEU A 14 33.41 -8.33 -2.72
C LEU A 14 31.95 -8.63 -3.03
N SER A 15 31.69 -9.71 -3.78
CA SER A 15 30.33 -10.14 -4.11
C SER A 15 29.59 -10.59 -2.85
N THR A 16 30.26 -11.34 -1.97
CA THR A 16 29.72 -11.75 -0.67
C THR A 16 29.44 -10.55 0.23
N ALA A 17 30.37 -9.59 0.32
CA ALA A 17 30.19 -8.37 1.10
C ALA A 17 29.02 -7.51 0.57
N TYR A 18 28.89 -7.36 -0.76
CA TYR A 18 27.76 -6.69 -1.40
C TYR A 18 26.43 -7.34 -1.01
N TYR A 19 26.36 -8.67 -1.07
CA TYR A 19 25.15 -9.42 -0.73
C TYR A 19 24.76 -9.22 0.74
N PHE A 20 25.71 -9.33 1.67
CA PHE A 20 25.43 -9.08 3.10
C PHE A 20 25.00 -7.63 3.36
N LEU A 21 25.60 -6.66 2.66
CA LEU A 21 25.26 -5.26 2.83
C LEU A 21 23.87 -4.93 2.25
N HIS A 22 23.50 -5.59 1.14
CA HIS A 22 22.15 -5.54 0.58
C HIS A 22 21.11 -6.09 1.57
N LEU A 23 21.35 -7.29 2.11
CA LEU A 23 20.46 -7.88 3.13
C LEU A 23 20.37 -7.01 4.39
N TYR A 24 21.47 -6.41 4.82
CA TYR A 24 21.49 -5.49 5.94
C TYR A 24 20.63 -4.25 5.67
N ALA A 25 20.78 -3.63 4.49
CA ALA A 25 19.98 -2.47 4.12
C ALA A 25 18.48 -2.80 4.03
N LEU A 26 18.12 -3.95 3.44
CA LEU A 26 16.74 -4.44 3.43
C LEU A 26 16.19 -4.61 4.84
N ARG A 27 16.91 -5.31 5.71
CA ARG A 27 16.48 -5.51 7.11
C ARG A 27 16.34 -4.19 7.87
N MET A 28 17.25 -3.24 7.65
CA MET A 28 17.16 -1.92 8.28
C MET A 28 15.97 -1.11 7.77
N SER A 29 15.64 -1.21 6.47
CA SER A 29 14.42 -0.60 5.92
C SER A 29 13.16 -1.18 6.55
N GLU A 30 13.10 -2.50 6.75
CA GLU A 30 11.99 -3.19 7.42
C GLU A 30 11.83 -2.75 8.87
N ILE A 31 12.92 -2.72 9.63
CA ILE A 31 12.92 -2.25 11.02
C ILE A 31 12.44 -0.79 11.09
N TYR A 32 12.91 0.06 10.17
CA TYR A 32 12.48 1.46 10.10
C TYR A 32 10.97 1.59 9.88
N VAL A 33 10.42 0.94 8.87
CA VAL A 33 8.99 1.05 8.57
C VAL A 33 8.11 0.37 9.61
N GLU A 34 8.56 -0.72 10.25
CA GLU A 34 7.81 -1.34 11.36
C GLU A 34 7.78 -0.46 12.61
N ASN A 35 8.89 0.20 12.95
CA ASN A 35 8.91 1.17 14.06
C ASN A 35 8.00 2.37 13.76
N LYS A 36 8.05 2.88 12.53
CA LYS A 36 7.18 3.97 12.08
C LYS A 36 5.71 3.54 12.10
N LYS A 37 5.41 2.33 11.63
CA LYS A 37 4.08 1.72 11.66
C LYS A 37 3.53 1.63 13.08
N SER A 38 4.28 1.08 14.03
CA SER A 38 3.85 0.99 15.42
C SER A 38 3.57 2.38 16.03
N THR A 39 4.41 3.36 15.72
CA THR A 39 4.25 4.75 16.18
C THR A 39 2.97 5.38 15.61
N LEU A 40 2.80 5.32 14.29
CA LEU A 40 1.63 5.88 13.60
C LEU A 40 0.34 5.15 13.98
N GLN A 41 0.40 3.84 14.23
CA GLN A 41 -0.73 3.07 14.71
C GLN A 41 -1.19 3.60 16.08
N LYS A 42 -0.24 3.74 17.01
CA LYS A 42 -0.52 4.27 18.33
C LYS A 42 -1.11 5.67 18.25
N GLU A 43 -0.50 6.57 17.47
CA GLU A 43 -1.02 7.94 17.29
C GLU A 43 -2.44 7.96 16.70
N PHE A 44 -2.74 7.07 15.76
CA PHE A 44 -4.08 6.95 15.18
C PHE A 44 -5.10 6.54 16.24
N TYR A 45 -4.83 5.48 17.00
CA TYR A 45 -5.74 5.01 18.05
C TYR A 45 -5.84 5.96 19.23
N ASP A 46 -4.76 6.64 19.61
CA ASP A 46 -4.78 7.64 20.68
C ASP A 46 -5.73 8.79 20.29
N LYS A 47 -5.64 9.31 19.07
CA LYS A 47 -6.57 10.33 18.54
C LYS A 47 -8.00 9.83 18.38
N LEU A 48 -8.16 8.60 17.89
CA LEU A 48 -9.48 7.99 17.76
C LEU A 48 -10.16 7.91 19.13
N ASN A 49 -9.46 7.35 20.12
CA ASN A 49 -9.95 7.23 21.50
C ASN A 49 -10.21 8.59 22.15
N GLU A 50 -9.35 9.58 21.89
CA GLU A 50 -9.56 10.97 22.33
C GLU A 50 -10.88 11.52 21.80
N TYR A 51 -11.16 11.36 20.50
CA TYR A 51 -12.41 11.83 19.91
C TYR A 51 -13.63 11.09 20.43
N TRP A 52 -13.55 9.78 20.63
CA TRP A 52 -14.64 9.01 21.23
C TRP A 52 -14.88 9.37 22.71
N GLY A 53 -13.88 9.88 23.41
CA GLY A 53 -14.04 10.37 24.80
C GLY A 53 -14.45 9.28 25.80
N GLY A 54 -14.23 8.00 25.47
CA GLY A 54 -14.71 6.86 26.23
C GLY A 54 -16.15 6.42 25.93
N GLU A 55 -16.85 7.11 25.03
CA GLU A 55 -18.18 6.73 24.58
C GLU A 55 -18.11 5.58 23.57
N SER A 56 -19.11 4.70 23.60
CA SER A 56 -19.25 3.62 22.61
C SER A 56 -20.11 4.02 21.40
N ARG A 57 -20.87 5.10 21.55
CA ARG A 57 -21.87 5.58 20.61
C ARG A 57 -21.90 7.10 20.66
N LEU A 58 -21.95 7.74 19.51
CA LEU A 58 -22.04 9.20 19.38
C LEU A 58 -23.22 9.52 18.47
N MET A 59 -24.11 10.40 18.92
CA MET A 59 -25.27 10.82 18.16
C MET A 59 -25.38 12.34 18.11
N TYR A 60 -25.82 12.85 16.96
CA TYR A 60 -26.26 14.24 16.79
C TYR A 60 -27.47 14.30 15.86
N SER A 61 -28.15 15.44 15.83
CA SER A 61 -29.24 15.72 14.91
C SER A 61 -29.02 17.02 14.16
N GLU A 62 -29.68 17.13 13.01
CA GLU A 62 -29.77 18.33 12.20
C GLU A 62 -31.24 18.61 11.90
N GLU A 63 -31.63 19.87 11.96
CA GLU A 63 -32.97 20.34 11.65
C GLU A 63 -32.91 21.19 10.38
N TYR A 64 -33.80 20.92 9.43
CA TYR A 64 -33.76 21.49 8.07
C TYR A 64 -34.84 22.53 7.79
N GLY A 65 -35.86 22.62 8.64
CA GLY A 65 -37.02 23.48 8.43
C GLY A 65 -37.80 23.15 7.14
N ASN A 66 -38.89 23.88 6.88
CA ASN A 66 -39.69 23.78 5.65
C ASN A 66 -40.15 22.35 5.30
N SER A 67 -40.59 21.60 6.31
CA SER A 67 -41.18 20.27 6.12
C SER A 67 -42.42 20.34 5.24
N SER A 68 -42.63 19.27 4.48
CA SER A 68 -43.82 19.12 3.65
C SER A 68 -44.39 17.72 3.81
N TYR A 69 -45.72 17.65 3.77
CA TYR A 69 -46.46 16.44 4.09
C TYR A 69 -47.49 16.14 3.01
N ILE A 70 -47.71 14.85 2.76
CA ILE A 70 -48.68 14.38 1.77
C ILE A 70 -49.73 13.55 2.51
N PRO A 71 -51.00 13.99 2.55
CA PRO A 71 -52.06 13.19 3.15
C PRO A 71 -52.26 11.91 2.34
N MET A 72 -52.42 10.81 3.06
CA MET A 72 -52.58 9.48 2.50
C MET A 72 -54.05 9.08 2.48
N ASP A 73 -54.41 8.28 1.48
CA ASP A 73 -55.74 7.67 1.41
C ASP A 73 -55.86 6.59 2.48
N MET A 74 -56.69 6.85 3.50
CA MET A 74 -56.86 5.94 4.63
C MET A 74 -57.50 4.62 4.25
N ASP A 75 -58.31 4.55 3.18
CA ASP A 75 -58.88 3.30 2.70
C ASP A 75 -57.77 2.43 2.08
N ALA A 76 -56.84 3.05 1.35
CA ALA A 76 -55.66 2.38 0.82
C ALA A 76 -54.71 1.92 1.94
N VAL A 77 -54.50 2.76 2.98
CA VAL A 77 -53.71 2.41 4.17
C VAL A 77 -54.32 1.20 4.88
N ARG A 78 -55.63 1.19 5.12
CA ARG A 78 -56.36 0.09 5.78
C ARG A 78 -56.32 -1.19 4.95
N PHE A 79 -56.56 -1.10 3.64
CA PHE A 79 -56.42 -2.23 2.74
C PHE A 79 -55.03 -2.89 2.84
N ILE A 80 -53.98 -2.05 2.92
CA ILE A 80 -52.61 -2.52 3.12
C ILE A 80 -52.40 -3.07 4.53
N ASP A 81 -52.97 -2.47 5.58
CA ASP A 81 -52.77 -2.88 6.97
C ASP A 81 -53.55 -4.15 7.36
N ASP A 82 -54.68 -4.44 6.70
CA ASP A 82 -55.54 -5.61 6.93
C ASP A 82 -55.04 -6.88 6.21
N ARG A 83 -53.92 -6.77 5.49
CA ARG A 83 -53.38 -7.87 4.67
C ARG A 83 -52.96 -9.07 5.51
N SER A 84 -53.00 -10.26 4.88
CA SER A 84 -52.35 -11.45 5.43
C SER A 84 -50.83 -11.31 5.36
N ALA A 85 -50.13 -11.66 6.45
CA ALA A 85 -48.66 -11.68 6.49
C ALA A 85 -48.03 -12.66 5.46
N LYS A 86 -48.84 -13.52 4.82
CA LYS A 86 -48.41 -14.48 3.78
C LYS A 86 -48.69 -14.00 2.34
N ASP A 87 -49.15 -12.77 2.15
CA ASP A 87 -49.50 -12.26 0.82
C ASP A 87 -48.26 -11.98 -0.04
N ILE A 88 -48.09 -12.76 -1.11
CA ILE A 88 -46.96 -12.69 -2.04
C ILE A 88 -47.07 -11.46 -2.97
N GLY A 89 -48.28 -10.95 -3.22
CA GLY A 89 -48.52 -9.78 -4.09
C GLY A 89 -48.32 -8.42 -3.41
N PHE A 90 -47.98 -8.45 -2.12
CA PHE A 90 -47.95 -7.28 -1.24
C PHE A 90 -47.02 -6.16 -1.72
N TYR A 91 -45.76 -6.46 -2.06
CA TYR A 91 -44.78 -5.43 -2.48
C TYR A 91 -45.26 -4.64 -3.71
N SER A 92 -45.81 -5.34 -4.70
CA SER A 92 -46.38 -4.72 -5.90
C SER A 92 -47.64 -3.91 -5.65
N SER A 93 -48.36 -4.19 -4.56
CA SER A 93 -49.61 -3.50 -4.20
C SER A 93 -49.31 -2.20 -3.45
N VAL A 94 -48.30 -2.19 -2.59
CA VAL A 94 -47.81 -0.96 -1.93
C VAL A 94 -47.34 0.06 -2.96
N GLU A 95 -46.53 -0.37 -3.93
CA GLU A 95 -45.99 0.54 -4.96
C GLU A 95 -47.07 1.09 -5.90
N ARG A 96 -48.14 0.33 -6.13
CA ARG A 96 -49.29 0.80 -6.92
C ARG A 96 -50.16 1.80 -6.16
N LEU A 97 -50.36 1.61 -4.86
CA LEU A 97 -51.17 2.48 -4.02
C LEU A 97 -50.40 3.73 -3.56
N PHE A 98 -49.08 3.61 -3.39
CA PHE A 98 -48.17 4.67 -2.98
C PHE A 98 -46.98 4.77 -3.94
N PRO A 99 -47.18 5.32 -5.15
CA PRO A 99 -46.15 5.37 -6.18
C PRO A 99 -45.08 6.45 -5.88
N TYR A 100 -43.85 6.19 -6.33
CA TYR A 100 -42.65 6.99 -5.99
C TYR A 100 -42.63 8.42 -6.56
N ASP A 101 -43.41 8.68 -7.60
CA ASP A 101 -43.58 10.02 -8.19
C ASP A 101 -44.38 10.94 -7.24
N ARG A 102 -45.28 10.35 -6.45
CA ARG A 102 -46.14 11.05 -5.49
C ARG A 102 -45.60 10.97 -4.07
N PHE A 103 -45.10 9.81 -3.64
CA PHE A 103 -44.66 9.56 -2.27
C PHE A 103 -43.16 9.26 -2.21
N PRO A 104 -42.45 9.68 -1.15
CA PRO A 104 -41.05 9.31 -0.95
C PRO A 104 -40.86 7.79 -0.90
N LEU A 105 -39.68 7.33 -1.33
CA LEU A 105 -39.27 5.92 -1.27
C LEU A 105 -39.49 5.31 0.12
N LEU A 106 -39.13 6.05 1.18
CA LEU A 106 -39.27 5.59 2.57
C LEU A 106 -40.73 5.33 2.97
N THR A 107 -41.71 5.95 2.33
CA THR A 107 -43.14 5.66 2.57
C THR A 107 -43.49 4.23 2.17
N SER A 108 -42.99 3.77 1.03
CA SER A 108 -43.16 2.38 0.59
C SER A 108 -42.42 1.41 1.52
N THR A 109 -41.19 1.77 1.92
CA THR A 109 -40.39 1.02 2.89
C THR A 109 -41.11 0.84 4.23
N MET A 110 -41.77 1.89 4.74
CA MET A 110 -42.57 1.84 5.97
C MET A 110 -43.62 0.72 5.93
N PHE A 111 -44.45 0.67 4.89
CA PHE A 111 -45.46 -0.40 4.79
C PHE A 111 -44.82 -1.77 4.65
N LYS A 112 -43.70 -1.86 3.91
CA LYS A 112 -42.99 -3.11 3.66
C LYS A 112 -42.37 -3.71 4.93
N CYS A 113 -41.88 -2.87 5.83
CA CYS A 113 -41.23 -3.28 7.08
C CYS A 113 -42.20 -3.52 8.23
N LEU A 114 -43.32 -2.79 8.30
CA LEU A 114 -44.27 -2.91 9.39
C LEU A 114 -45.22 -4.09 9.23
N LYS A 115 -45.60 -4.71 10.37
CA LYS A 115 -46.59 -5.79 10.40
C LYS A 115 -48.00 -5.24 10.19
N PRO A 116 -48.92 -6.06 9.64
CA PRO A 116 -50.36 -5.77 9.66
C PRO A 116 -50.86 -5.35 11.06
N GLY A 117 -51.80 -4.41 11.11
CA GLY A 117 -52.39 -3.82 12.32
C GLY A 117 -51.64 -2.62 12.91
N CYS A 118 -50.55 -2.15 12.28
CA CYS A 118 -49.77 -1.02 12.81
C CYS A 118 -50.44 0.35 12.57
N PHE A 119 -51.50 0.41 11.76
CA PHE A 119 -52.20 1.63 11.36
C PHE A 119 -53.70 1.63 11.74
N GLU A 120 -54.25 0.53 12.25
CA GLU A 120 -55.67 0.35 12.61
C GLU A 120 -56.25 1.51 13.44
N GLN A 121 -55.48 2.04 14.39
CA GLN A 121 -55.92 3.10 15.30
C GLN A 121 -55.86 4.51 14.69
N LEU A 122 -55.45 4.66 13.44
CA LEU A 122 -55.29 5.96 12.79
C LEU A 122 -56.57 6.38 12.05
N TYR A 123 -56.91 7.66 12.15
CA TYR A 123 -57.94 8.28 11.28
C TYR A 123 -57.33 9.14 10.16
N GLU A 124 -56.04 9.45 10.27
CA GLU A 124 -55.31 10.28 9.31
C GLU A 124 -53.84 9.86 9.34
N LEU A 125 -53.21 9.76 8.17
CA LEU A 125 -51.80 9.48 8.00
C LEU A 125 -51.23 10.42 6.93
N ASN A 126 -50.10 11.04 7.25
CA ASN A 126 -49.42 11.98 6.37
C ASN A 126 -47.98 11.52 6.16
N ALA A 127 -47.60 11.24 4.92
CA ALA A 127 -46.22 10.93 4.55
C ALA A 127 -45.35 12.19 4.62
N VAL A 128 -44.15 12.08 5.19
CA VAL A 128 -43.16 13.16 5.27
C VAL A 128 -42.40 13.22 3.96
N LYS A 129 -42.66 14.24 3.14
CA LYS A 129 -41.99 14.44 1.85
C LYS A 129 -40.63 15.12 2.00
N THR A 130 -40.56 16.13 2.85
CA THR A 130 -39.32 16.81 3.21
C THR A 130 -39.12 16.63 4.71
N ALA A 131 -38.09 15.88 5.09
CA ALA A 131 -37.83 15.56 6.48
C ALA A 131 -37.47 16.83 7.28
N PRO A 132 -38.18 17.15 8.37
CA PRO A 132 -37.88 18.31 9.21
C PRO A 132 -36.54 18.18 9.93
N TRP A 133 -36.09 16.94 10.15
CA TRP A 133 -34.83 16.64 10.82
C TRP A 133 -34.25 15.31 10.34
N GLN A 134 -32.95 15.15 10.56
CA GLN A 134 -32.26 13.86 10.56
C GLN A 134 -31.46 13.69 11.85
N ALA A 135 -31.28 12.46 12.30
CA ALA A 135 -30.28 12.16 13.32
C ALA A 135 -29.30 11.11 12.82
N LEU A 136 -28.03 11.28 13.19
CA LEU A 136 -26.94 10.39 12.81
C LEU A 136 -26.34 9.81 14.08
N LEU A 137 -26.24 8.49 14.10
CA LEU A 137 -25.60 7.71 15.17
C LEU A 137 -24.37 6.99 14.60
N LEU A 138 -23.19 7.31 15.13
CA LEU A 138 -21.97 6.54 14.92
C LEU A 138 -21.81 5.57 16.11
N LYS A 139 -21.62 4.28 15.83
CA LYS A 139 -21.36 3.28 16.87
C LYS A 139 -20.20 2.38 16.50
N TYR A 140 -19.47 1.89 17.50
CA TYR A 140 -18.61 0.73 17.30
C TYR A 140 -19.46 -0.50 16.94
N LYS A 141 -19.04 -1.21 15.90
CA LYS A 141 -19.55 -2.54 15.58
C LYS A 141 -18.67 -3.61 16.22
N GLU A 142 -17.36 -3.47 16.03
CA GLU A 142 -16.31 -4.28 16.64
C GLU A 142 -15.01 -3.46 16.69
N LYS A 143 -13.93 -4.07 17.17
CA LYS A 143 -12.63 -3.40 17.13
C LYS A 143 -12.30 -3.08 15.67
N ASP A 144 -11.94 -1.82 15.41
CA ASP A 144 -11.58 -1.31 14.08
C ASP A 144 -12.73 -1.14 13.10
N GLU A 145 -13.99 -1.42 13.47
CA GLU A 145 -15.16 -1.20 12.62
C GLU A 145 -16.22 -0.32 13.28
N PHE A 146 -16.71 0.65 12.52
CA PHE A 146 -17.71 1.62 12.93
C PHE A 146 -18.90 1.57 11.99
N GLN A 147 -20.09 1.79 12.51
CA GLN A 147 -21.30 1.79 11.70
C GLN A 147 -22.04 3.10 11.91
N VAL A 148 -22.43 3.72 10.80
CA VAL A 148 -23.25 4.93 10.76
C VAL A 148 -24.70 4.53 10.54
N PHE A 149 -25.58 5.01 11.40
CA PHE A 149 -27.01 4.88 11.27
C PHE A 149 -27.62 6.26 11.05
N ILE A 150 -28.63 6.30 10.19
CA ILE A 150 -29.43 7.49 9.94
C ILE A 150 -30.85 7.24 10.43
N PHE A 151 -31.40 8.25 11.09
CA PHE A 151 -32.75 8.31 11.62
C PHE A 151 -33.51 9.38 10.85
N LEU A 152 -34.65 9.03 10.26
CA LEU A 152 -35.47 9.96 9.49
C LEU A 152 -36.97 9.77 9.78
N PRO A 153 -37.74 10.84 9.98
CA PRO A 153 -39.19 10.76 10.06
C PRO A 153 -39.77 10.39 8.68
N VAL A 154 -40.70 9.45 8.66
CA VAL A 154 -41.30 8.91 7.43
C VAL A 154 -42.77 9.30 7.30
N ALA A 155 -43.53 9.27 8.40
CA ALA A 155 -44.94 9.62 8.39
C ALA A 155 -45.43 10.07 9.77
N VAL A 156 -46.50 10.84 9.80
CA VAL A 156 -47.20 11.24 11.03
C VAL A 156 -48.65 10.81 10.93
N GLY A 157 -49.10 9.96 11.86
CA GLY A 157 -50.46 9.47 11.95
C GLY A 157 -51.19 10.00 13.18
N TYR A 158 -52.41 10.49 13.03
CA TYR A 158 -53.26 10.89 14.16
C TYR A 158 -54.21 9.77 14.58
N LEU A 159 -54.36 9.60 15.89
CA LEU A 159 -55.10 8.48 16.48
C LEU A 159 -56.59 8.75 16.57
N GLN A 160 -57.41 7.75 16.27
CA GLN A 160 -58.87 7.84 16.27
C GLN A 160 -59.42 8.24 17.64
N SER A 161 -58.75 7.81 18.72
CA SER A 161 -59.05 8.24 20.09
C SER A 161 -58.86 9.73 20.34
N ALA A 162 -58.22 10.46 19.43
CA ALA A 162 -57.99 11.90 19.51
C ALA A 162 -58.78 12.69 18.43
N ILE A 163 -59.68 12.04 17.70
CA ILE A 163 -60.42 12.68 16.60
C ILE A 163 -61.29 13.86 17.05
N TYR A 164 -61.86 13.78 18.26
CA TYR A 164 -62.66 14.86 18.85
C TYR A 164 -61.80 16.04 19.35
N MET A 165 -60.47 15.85 19.42
CA MET A 165 -59.50 16.89 19.75
C MET A 165 -58.78 17.42 18.49
N LYS A 166 -59.36 17.24 17.29
CA LYS A 166 -58.72 17.60 16.02
C LYS A 166 -58.25 19.07 15.97
N ASP A 167 -59.00 19.98 16.57
CA ASP A 167 -58.65 21.41 16.60
C ASP A 167 -57.57 21.75 17.65
N TRP A 168 -57.28 20.82 18.55
CA TRP A 168 -56.34 20.97 19.67
C TRP A 168 -55.10 20.09 19.54
N ARG A 169 -55.03 19.26 18.50
CA ARG A 169 -53.88 18.37 18.24
C ARG A 169 -52.66 19.20 17.80
N PRO A 170 -51.43 18.77 18.13
CA PRO A 170 -50.22 19.37 17.59
C PRO A 170 -50.23 19.40 16.06
N SER A 171 -49.53 20.36 15.44
CA SER A 171 -49.31 20.34 14.00
C SER A 171 -48.41 19.15 13.59
N LEU A 172 -48.34 18.87 12.28
CA LEU A 172 -47.45 17.83 11.76
C LEU A 172 -45.98 18.13 12.08
N ASP A 173 -45.57 19.40 11.89
CA ASP A 173 -44.23 19.87 12.27
C ASP A 173 -43.97 19.68 13.75
N LYS A 174 -44.91 20.14 14.58
CA LYS A 174 -44.78 20.05 16.04
C LYS A 174 -44.68 18.60 16.52
N SER A 175 -45.45 17.70 15.90
CA SER A 175 -45.39 16.27 16.17
C SER A 175 -44.00 15.70 15.87
N CYS A 176 -43.38 16.09 14.75
CA CYS A 176 -42.02 15.68 14.39
C CYS A 176 -40.95 16.28 15.32
N GLU A 177 -41.07 17.55 15.71
CA GLU A 177 -40.17 18.20 16.67
C GLU A 177 -40.18 17.47 18.02
N GLU A 178 -41.38 17.21 18.56
CA GLU A 178 -41.55 16.48 19.83
C GLU A 178 -41.02 15.05 19.74
N ALA A 179 -41.13 14.40 18.57
CA ALA A 179 -40.56 13.08 18.34
C ALA A 179 -39.01 13.10 18.37
N LEU A 180 -38.38 14.11 17.76
CA LEU A 180 -36.93 14.29 17.89
C LEU A 180 -36.54 14.56 19.34
N GLU A 181 -37.30 15.42 20.03
CA GLU A 181 -37.06 15.74 21.44
C GLU A 181 -37.12 14.48 22.32
N TYR A 182 -38.12 13.63 22.13
CA TYR A 182 -38.21 12.34 22.81
C TYR A 182 -36.99 11.47 22.51
N LEU A 183 -36.61 11.32 21.23
CA LEU A 183 -35.49 10.49 20.81
C LEU A 183 -34.18 10.91 21.48
N VAL A 184 -33.95 12.22 21.63
CA VAL A 184 -32.67 12.75 22.13
C VAL A 184 -32.65 13.02 23.63
N LYS A 185 -33.80 13.18 24.28
CA LYS A 185 -33.89 13.50 25.72
C LYS A 185 -34.44 12.36 26.58
N GLU A 186 -35.37 11.57 26.06
CA GLU A 186 -36.14 10.61 26.86
C GLU A 186 -35.82 9.15 26.54
N ASP A 187 -35.60 8.85 25.25
CA ASP A 187 -35.36 7.50 24.77
C ASP A 187 -34.17 6.86 25.49
N LYS A 188 -34.41 5.67 26.06
CA LYS A 188 -33.44 4.98 26.91
C LYS A 188 -32.20 4.54 26.14
N ASP A 189 -32.34 4.24 24.86
CA ASP A 189 -31.27 3.69 24.04
C ASP A 189 -30.37 4.80 23.48
N TYR A 190 -30.91 6.01 23.28
CA TYR A 190 -30.22 7.07 22.53
C TYR A 190 -29.90 8.34 23.33
N LYS A 191 -30.65 8.68 24.38
CA LYS A 191 -30.41 9.93 25.14
C LYS A 191 -29.00 10.03 25.72
N GLY A 192 -28.40 8.88 26.08
CA GLY A 192 -27.07 8.84 26.69
C GLY A 192 -25.93 9.13 25.71
N CYS A 193 -26.14 8.91 24.40
CA CYS A 193 -25.12 9.16 23.38
C CYS A 193 -25.36 10.44 22.57
N TYR A 194 -26.46 11.16 22.82
CA TYR A 194 -26.77 12.38 22.10
C TYR A 194 -26.01 13.60 22.64
N ASN A 195 -25.36 14.32 21.73
CA ASN A 195 -24.82 15.64 21.99
C ASN A 195 -24.73 16.41 20.66
N PRO A 196 -25.28 17.63 20.55
CA PRO A 196 -25.20 18.40 19.30
C PRO A 196 -23.75 18.69 18.86
N ASN A 197 -22.81 18.77 19.79
CA ASN A 197 -21.39 18.96 19.48
C ASN A 197 -20.75 17.71 18.86
N ASN A 198 -21.38 16.54 18.94
CA ASN A 198 -20.89 15.31 18.31
C ASN A 198 -20.81 15.42 16.80
N LYS A 199 -21.53 16.35 16.15
CA LYS A 199 -21.39 16.61 14.71
C LYS A 199 -19.94 16.87 14.33
N ARG A 200 -19.24 17.71 15.10
CA ARG A 200 -17.83 18.03 14.86
C ARG A 200 -16.94 16.82 15.19
N THR A 201 -17.22 16.15 16.29
CA THR A 201 -16.48 14.95 16.72
C THR A 201 -16.54 13.84 15.69
N ILE A 202 -17.75 13.49 15.22
CA ILE A 202 -17.97 12.46 14.19
C ILE A 202 -17.29 12.86 12.88
N LYS A 203 -17.39 14.13 12.46
CA LYS A 203 -16.66 14.60 11.28
C LYS A 203 -15.14 14.43 11.43
N ASN A 204 -14.59 14.72 12.61
CA ASN A 204 -13.16 14.53 12.89
C ASN A 204 -12.76 13.05 12.91
N ILE A 205 -13.62 12.16 13.43
CA ILE A 205 -13.41 10.71 13.42
C ILE A 205 -13.40 10.22 11.98
N LEU A 206 -14.44 10.52 11.19
CA LEU A 206 -14.57 10.06 9.81
C LEU A 206 -13.48 10.63 8.87
N ALA A 207 -12.87 11.77 9.24
CA ALA A 207 -11.74 12.36 8.52
C ALA A 207 -10.38 12.00 9.15
N LEU A 208 -10.32 11.07 10.10
CA LEU A 208 -9.07 10.68 10.74
C LEU A 208 -8.22 9.83 9.80
N TYR A 209 -7.01 10.29 9.53
CA TYR A 209 -5.99 9.54 8.83
C TYR A 209 -4.60 9.98 9.28
N ASN A 210 -3.62 9.13 8.99
CA ASN A 210 -2.21 9.46 8.93
C ASN A 210 -1.59 8.73 7.73
N GLN A 211 -0.26 8.76 7.61
CA GLN A 211 0.42 8.19 6.45
C GLN A 211 0.12 6.69 6.24
N TYR A 212 -0.12 5.91 7.29
CA TYR A 212 -0.31 4.46 7.22
C TYR A 212 -1.72 3.99 7.58
N TYR A 213 -2.50 4.77 8.33
CA TYR A 213 -3.80 4.37 8.86
C TYR A 213 -4.87 5.37 8.50
N TYR A 214 -6.04 4.90 8.10
CA TYR A 214 -7.17 5.73 7.69
C TYR A 214 -8.49 4.97 7.90
N LEU A 215 -9.61 5.68 7.83
CA LEU A 215 -10.93 5.05 7.80
C LEU A 215 -11.40 4.85 6.36
N GLN A 216 -11.80 3.63 6.02
CA GLN A 216 -12.33 3.25 4.71
C GLN A 216 -13.78 2.84 4.83
N GLN A 217 -14.64 3.31 3.93
CA GLN A 217 -16.03 2.86 3.85
C GLN A 217 -16.11 1.49 3.16
N LYS A 218 -16.70 0.50 3.84
CA LYS A 218 -17.01 -0.81 3.26
C LYS A 218 -18.04 -0.66 2.13
N GLY A 219 -17.76 -1.30 1.00
CA GLY A 219 -18.69 -1.40 -0.15
C GLY A 219 -18.64 -0.26 -1.17
N HIS A 220 -17.79 0.77 -0.98
CA HIS A 220 -17.67 1.85 -1.99
C HIS A 220 -16.68 1.58 -3.13
N PHE A 221 -15.98 0.44 -3.10
CA PHE A 221 -15.27 -0.11 -4.26
C PHE A 221 -16.11 -1.20 -4.93
N GLY A 222 -17.31 -0.81 -5.35
CA GLY A 222 -18.13 -1.58 -6.28
C GLY A 222 -17.76 -1.20 -7.71
N ASN A 223 -16.56 -1.56 -8.15
CA ASN A 223 -16.19 -1.76 -9.55
C ASN A 223 -15.02 -2.74 -9.51
N GLY A 224 -15.14 -3.84 -10.26
CA GLY A 224 -14.25 -4.99 -10.18
C GLY A 224 -12.82 -4.70 -10.62
N TYR A 225 -12.05 -4.07 -9.75
CA TYR A 225 -10.60 -4.18 -9.74
C TYR A 225 -10.26 -5.25 -8.70
N GLU A 226 -10.16 -6.47 -9.22
CA GLU A 226 -9.37 -7.53 -8.62
C GLU A 226 -8.01 -6.95 -8.19
N ASP A 227 -7.57 -7.31 -6.98
CA ASP A 227 -6.19 -7.33 -6.49
C ASP A 227 -5.29 -6.09 -6.80
N ASP A 228 -4.79 -5.43 -5.74
CA ASP A 228 -3.73 -4.40 -5.76
C ASP A 228 -4.13 -2.91 -5.89
N ASP A 229 -5.35 -2.49 -5.54
CA ASP A 229 -5.68 -1.04 -5.50
C ASP A 229 -5.06 -0.32 -4.30
N TYR A 230 -3.83 0.15 -4.51
CA TYR A 230 -3.05 1.05 -3.67
C TYR A 230 -3.75 2.42 -3.52
N ILE A 231 -4.28 2.73 -2.34
CA ILE A 231 -4.96 4.01 -2.10
C ILE A 231 -3.96 5.17 -1.97
N ASN A 232 -3.96 6.08 -2.95
CA ASN A 232 -3.31 7.38 -2.87
C ASN A 232 -4.24 8.38 -2.14
N PHE A 233 -3.80 8.91 -1.00
CA PHE A 233 -4.58 9.88 -0.22
C PHE A 233 -4.88 11.19 -0.95
N GLU A 234 -4.10 11.54 -1.98
CA GLU A 234 -4.33 12.74 -2.79
C GLU A 234 -5.53 12.59 -3.75
N GLU A 235 -6.02 11.37 -3.98
CA GLU A 235 -7.08 11.06 -4.94
C GLU A 235 -8.39 10.62 -4.29
N ILE A 236 -8.46 10.59 -2.95
CA ILE A 236 -9.68 10.18 -2.24
C ILE A 236 -10.75 11.26 -2.38
N TRP A 237 -11.66 11.06 -3.31
CA TRP A 237 -12.96 11.71 -3.31
C TRP A 237 -13.84 11.04 -2.25
N LEU A 238 -13.96 11.69 -1.08
CA LEU A 238 -15.01 11.39 -0.11
C LEU A 238 -16.34 11.83 -0.71
N SER A 239 -16.88 11.04 -1.64
CA SER A 239 -18.10 11.37 -2.35
C SER A 239 -19.29 11.30 -1.38
N PRO A 240 -20.06 12.39 -1.21
CA PRO A 240 -21.34 12.35 -0.54
C PRO A 240 -22.38 12.07 -1.64
N ASN A 241 -22.47 10.85 -2.14
CA ASN A 241 -23.56 10.52 -3.07
C ASN A 241 -24.71 9.91 -2.25
N PRO A 242 -25.82 10.64 -2.01
CA PRO A 242 -26.87 10.21 -1.10
C PRO A 242 -27.92 9.29 -1.75
N GLU A 243 -27.78 8.99 -3.05
CA GLU A 243 -28.79 8.27 -3.83
C GLU A 243 -28.24 6.93 -4.35
N GLY A 244 -28.02 6.00 -3.42
CA GLY A 244 -27.87 4.58 -3.73
C GLY A 244 -29.18 3.84 -3.41
N GLU A 245 -29.50 2.78 -4.17
CA GLU A 245 -30.63 1.90 -3.88
C GLU A 245 -30.58 1.41 -2.41
N PRO A 246 -31.73 1.24 -1.74
CA PRO A 246 -31.76 0.86 -0.33
C PRO A 246 -31.13 -0.52 -0.13
N GLN A 247 -29.89 -0.53 0.37
CA GLN A 247 -29.26 -1.73 0.88
C GLN A 247 -30.03 -2.23 2.11
N CYS A 248 -30.31 -3.52 2.14
CA CYS A 248 -30.98 -4.25 3.21
C CYS A 248 -30.63 -3.71 4.62
N GLY A 249 -31.64 -3.34 5.43
CA GLY A 249 -31.38 -2.91 6.83
C GLY A 249 -32.32 -1.88 7.45
N HIS A 250 -33.33 -1.38 6.73
CA HIS A 250 -34.33 -0.44 7.25
C HIS A 250 -35.13 -1.03 8.41
N GLN A 251 -35.25 -0.26 9.49
CA GLN A 251 -36.01 -0.59 10.69
C GLN A 251 -36.96 0.55 11.00
N ILE A 252 -38.25 0.29 10.85
CA ILE A 252 -39.29 1.28 11.06
C ILE A 252 -39.86 1.10 12.47
N SER A 253 -39.89 2.20 13.22
CA SER A 253 -40.50 2.29 14.55
C SER A 253 -41.38 3.53 14.61
N TRP A 254 -42.05 3.76 15.74
CA TRP A 254 -42.84 4.97 15.95
C TRP A 254 -42.74 5.49 17.38
N ILE A 255 -42.82 6.81 17.51
CA ILE A 255 -42.93 7.52 18.78
C ILE A 255 -44.39 7.93 18.97
N TYR A 256 -44.93 7.69 20.17
CA TYR A 256 -46.32 7.94 20.52
C TYR A 256 -46.41 8.94 21.69
N ASN A 257 -47.24 9.97 21.54
CA ASN A 257 -47.47 11.01 22.55
C ASN A 257 -48.95 11.20 22.88
N GLY A 258 -49.76 10.14 22.96
CA GLY A 258 -51.20 10.26 23.26
C GLY A 258 -52.07 10.59 22.04
N PHE A 259 -51.64 11.55 21.21
CA PHE A 259 -52.41 12.12 20.09
C PHE A 259 -52.06 11.56 18.72
N TYR A 260 -50.79 11.23 18.52
CA TYR A 260 -50.23 10.87 17.22
C TYR A 260 -49.17 9.78 17.35
N ARG A 261 -48.79 9.22 16.20
CA ARG A 261 -47.61 8.38 15.98
C ARG A 261 -46.72 9.03 14.93
N VAL A 262 -45.48 9.33 15.28
CA VAL A 262 -44.44 9.68 14.30
C VAL A 262 -43.68 8.42 13.97
N TYR A 263 -43.88 7.91 12.76
CA TYR A 263 -43.12 6.81 12.21
C TYR A 263 -41.77 7.33 11.74
N TYR A 264 -40.70 6.67 12.13
CA TYR A 264 -39.34 7.00 11.72
C TYR A 264 -38.61 5.73 11.31
N ASP A 265 -37.71 5.90 10.36
CA ASP A 265 -36.82 4.87 9.86
C ASP A 265 -35.45 4.99 10.52
N VAL A 266 -34.83 3.83 10.72
CA VAL A 266 -33.45 3.67 11.15
C VAL A 266 -32.79 2.69 10.22
N TYR A 267 -31.77 3.14 9.50
CA TYR A 267 -31.05 2.27 8.57
C TYR A 267 -29.53 2.47 8.67
N PRO A 268 -28.75 1.40 8.45
CA PRO A 268 -27.30 1.52 8.34
C PRO A 268 -26.96 2.25 7.03
N TYR A 269 -26.36 3.43 7.14
CA TYR A 269 -25.95 4.22 5.98
C TYR A 269 -24.59 3.76 5.45
N SER A 270 -23.65 3.52 6.33
CA SER A 270 -22.30 3.09 5.96
C SER A 270 -21.60 2.36 7.09
N THR A 271 -20.66 1.51 6.74
CA THR A 271 -19.72 0.89 7.69
C THR A 271 -18.32 1.36 7.33
N TYR A 272 -17.57 1.84 8.31
CA TYR A 272 -16.17 2.23 8.16
C TYR A 272 -15.28 1.21 8.85
N GLU A 273 -14.10 0.96 8.30
CA GLU A 273 -13.07 0.15 8.93
C GLU A 273 -11.73 0.90 8.98
N VAL A 274 -10.91 0.62 9.98
CA VAL A 274 -9.52 1.09 10.02
C VAL A 274 -8.72 0.29 9.01
N SER A 275 -8.27 0.95 7.96
CA SER A 275 -7.47 0.35 6.89
C SER A 275 -6.01 0.77 6.97
N PHE A 276 -5.15 -0.07 6.39
CA PHE A 276 -3.71 0.14 6.33
C PHE A 276 -3.26 0.48 4.91
N ASN A 277 -2.49 1.55 4.77
CA ASN A 277 -1.95 1.99 3.50
C ASN A 277 -0.62 1.28 3.19
N TYR A 278 -0.71 0.16 2.47
CA TYR A 278 0.46 -0.60 2.02
C TYR A 278 1.33 0.16 1.03
N TYR A 279 0.74 1.06 0.23
CA TYR A 279 1.48 1.88 -0.74
C TYR A 279 2.51 2.76 -0.03
N ASN A 280 2.06 3.57 0.92
CA ASN A 280 2.94 4.46 1.67
C ASN A 280 3.97 3.68 2.50
N TYR A 281 3.58 2.54 3.07
CA TYR A 281 4.51 1.67 3.78
C TYR A 281 5.64 1.15 2.86
N ASN A 282 5.28 0.63 1.69
CA ASN A 282 6.24 0.12 0.72
C ASN A 282 7.10 1.23 0.12
N ASN A 283 6.50 2.37 -0.20
CA ASN A 283 7.21 3.54 -0.71
C ASN A 283 8.23 4.07 0.33
N ASP A 284 7.85 4.20 1.60
CA ASP A 284 8.80 4.58 2.67
C ASP A 284 9.92 3.55 2.86
N LYS A 285 9.61 2.25 2.71
CA LYS A 285 10.59 1.17 2.76
C LYS A 285 11.61 1.30 1.63
N GLU A 286 11.14 1.51 0.40
CA GLU A 286 11.97 1.71 -0.78
C GLU A 286 12.80 2.99 -0.69
N ILE A 287 12.20 4.11 -0.30
CA ILE A 287 12.90 5.39 -0.10
C ILE A 287 14.02 5.24 0.93
N TYR A 288 13.77 4.55 2.05
CA TYR A 288 14.80 4.28 3.04
C TYR A 288 15.92 3.41 2.44
N TYR A 289 15.55 2.30 1.81
CA TYR A 289 16.50 1.40 1.18
C TYR A 289 17.39 2.11 0.16
N ASP A 290 16.80 2.89 -0.75
CA ASP A 290 17.52 3.60 -1.80
C ASP A 290 18.41 4.69 -1.23
N LYS A 291 17.97 5.42 -0.20
CA LYS A 291 18.75 6.47 0.46
C LYS A 291 20.06 5.93 1.04
N TYR A 292 20.04 4.77 1.68
CA TYR A 292 21.21 4.20 2.35
C TYR A 292 22.02 3.25 1.47
N PHE A 293 21.40 2.58 0.50
CA PHE A 293 22.07 1.57 -0.31
C PHE A 293 22.57 2.10 -1.67
N SER A 294 21.98 3.15 -2.25
CA SER A 294 22.32 3.60 -3.60
C SER A 294 23.79 4.00 -3.78
N VAL A 295 24.35 4.77 -2.83
CA VAL A 295 25.75 5.22 -2.90
C VAL A 295 26.72 4.04 -2.78
N ILE A 296 26.42 3.09 -1.90
CA ILE A 296 27.24 1.90 -1.67
C ILE A 296 27.15 0.97 -2.88
N ARG A 297 25.96 0.83 -3.48
CA ARG A 297 25.72 0.07 -4.71
C ARG A 297 26.56 0.59 -5.87
N ILE A 298 26.59 1.91 -6.09
CA ILE A 298 27.38 2.53 -7.16
C ILE A 298 28.88 2.31 -6.91
N SER A 299 29.34 2.57 -5.68
CA SER A 299 30.75 2.46 -5.31
C SER A 299 31.27 1.02 -5.47
N LEU A 300 30.52 0.03 -5.01
CA LEU A 300 30.89 -1.39 -5.13
C LEU A 300 30.88 -1.85 -6.58
N ARG A 301 29.92 -1.41 -7.41
CA ARG A 301 29.89 -1.73 -8.85
C ARG A 301 31.11 -1.20 -9.58
N LEU A 302 31.51 0.05 -9.32
CA LEU A 302 32.71 0.64 -9.90
C LEU A 302 33.97 -0.15 -9.52
N LEU A 303 34.08 -0.55 -8.25
CA LEU A 303 35.21 -1.32 -7.76
C LEU A 303 35.27 -2.73 -8.38
N LEU A 304 34.11 -3.35 -8.59
CA LEU A 304 33.97 -4.65 -9.27
C LEU A 304 34.42 -4.56 -10.74
N VAL A 305 34.06 -3.48 -11.45
CA VAL A 305 34.51 -3.22 -12.84
C VAL A 305 36.04 -3.07 -12.90
N LEU A 306 36.63 -2.29 -11.99
CA LEU A 306 38.09 -2.12 -11.94
C LEU A 306 38.83 -3.45 -11.70
N LEU A 307 38.33 -4.27 -10.77
CA LEU A 307 38.88 -5.60 -10.51
C LEU A 307 38.74 -6.54 -11.71
N PHE A 308 37.61 -6.48 -12.42
CA PHE A 308 37.39 -7.29 -13.61
C PHE A 308 38.36 -6.90 -14.73
N VAL A 309 38.53 -5.62 -15.01
CA VAL A 309 39.50 -5.12 -16.00
C VAL A 309 40.92 -5.57 -15.66
N TYR A 310 41.32 -5.45 -14.39
CA TYR A 310 42.64 -5.88 -13.94
C TYR A 310 42.83 -7.41 -14.05
N LEU A 311 41.80 -8.19 -13.75
CA LEU A 311 41.82 -9.64 -13.95
C LEU A 311 41.98 -10.02 -15.43
N SER A 312 41.23 -9.36 -16.33
CA SER A 312 41.36 -9.54 -17.78
C SER A 312 42.79 -9.26 -18.25
N TYR A 313 43.41 -8.18 -17.75
CA TYR A 313 44.81 -7.86 -18.04
C TYR A 313 45.78 -8.94 -17.55
N LEU A 314 45.59 -9.44 -16.31
CA LEU A 314 46.43 -10.52 -15.76
C LEU A 314 46.29 -11.82 -16.55
N LEU A 315 45.08 -12.17 -16.98
CA LEU A 315 44.81 -13.35 -17.80
C LEU A 315 45.44 -13.23 -19.18
N TYR A 316 45.36 -12.05 -19.81
CA TYR A 316 46.02 -11.78 -21.09
C TYR A 316 47.54 -11.99 -21.00
N ASN A 317 48.20 -11.40 -20.00
CA ASN A 317 49.64 -11.56 -19.80
C ASN A 317 50.03 -13.02 -19.53
N TYR A 318 49.20 -13.74 -18.76
CA TYR A 318 49.44 -15.17 -18.48
C TYR A 318 49.28 -16.04 -19.73
N TYR A 319 48.29 -15.74 -20.58
CA TYR A 319 48.11 -16.39 -21.87
C TYR A 319 49.32 -16.17 -22.78
N GLN A 320 49.83 -14.94 -22.88
CA GLN A 320 51.04 -14.65 -23.67
C GLN A 320 52.27 -15.42 -23.15
N TYR A 321 52.46 -15.46 -21.82
CA TYR A 321 53.53 -16.26 -21.22
C TYR A 321 53.40 -17.76 -21.54
N LEU A 322 52.19 -18.33 -21.44
CA LEU A 322 51.95 -19.73 -21.79
C LEU A 322 52.23 -20.01 -23.27
N LYS A 323 51.80 -19.10 -24.16
CA LYS A 323 52.06 -19.20 -25.60
C LYS A 323 53.57 -19.28 -25.88
N ILE A 324 54.36 -18.37 -25.28
CA ILE A 324 55.83 -18.36 -25.40
C ILE A 324 56.44 -19.65 -24.83
N ARG A 325 55.99 -20.09 -23.65
CA ARG A 325 56.52 -21.29 -23.00
C ARG A 325 56.22 -22.57 -23.77
N VAL A 326 55.00 -22.70 -24.32
CA VAL A 326 54.62 -23.85 -25.16
C VAL A 326 55.45 -23.86 -26.44
N ALA A 327 55.71 -22.72 -27.08
CA ALA A 327 56.61 -22.64 -28.23
C ALA A 327 58.04 -23.11 -27.89
N ILE A 328 58.54 -22.75 -26.71
CA ILE A 328 59.85 -23.19 -26.20
C ILE A 328 59.87 -24.70 -25.91
N ASP A 329 58.86 -25.22 -25.21
CA ASP A 329 58.80 -26.63 -24.76
C ASP A 329 58.45 -27.60 -25.90
N SER A 330 57.74 -27.16 -26.95
CA SER A 330 57.34 -28.02 -28.08
C SER A 330 58.43 -28.18 -29.15
N GLY A 331 59.60 -27.55 -28.97
CA GLY A 331 60.68 -27.56 -29.98
C GLY A 331 60.26 -26.98 -31.33
N ALA A 332 59.14 -26.24 -31.37
CA ALA A 332 58.71 -25.55 -32.57
C ALA A 332 59.66 -24.37 -32.77
N LYS A 333 60.48 -24.43 -33.82
CA LYS A 333 61.28 -23.30 -34.29
C LYS A 333 60.33 -22.18 -34.73
N GLU A 334 59.88 -21.35 -33.79
CA GLU A 334 59.66 -19.95 -34.11
C GLU A 334 61.04 -19.31 -34.25
N GLU A 335 61.25 -18.63 -35.38
CA GLU A 335 62.43 -17.82 -35.59
C GLU A 335 62.52 -16.77 -34.48
N LEU A 336 63.47 -16.94 -33.56
CA LEU A 336 63.78 -15.92 -32.56
C LEU A 336 64.11 -14.61 -33.28
N ASP A 337 63.52 -13.51 -32.78
CA ASP A 337 63.82 -12.18 -33.28
C ASP A 337 65.30 -11.84 -32.97
N LYS A 338 65.93 -11.05 -33.84
CA LYS A 338 67.37 -10.74 -33.78
C LYS A 338 67.78 -10.16 -32.42
N ALA A 339 66.89 -9.37 -31.82
CA ALA A 339 67.10 -8.77 -30.51
C ALA A 339 67.21 -9.80 -29.39
N ASP A 340 66.39 -10.85 -29.44
CA ASP A 340 66.37 -11.92 -28.42
C ASP A 340 67.60 -12.82 -28.54
N LEU A 341 68.00 -13.18 -29.79
CA LEU A 341 69.24 -13.92 -30.05
C LEU A 341 70.46 -13.18 -29.50
N TYR A 342 70.56 -11.88 -29.74
CA TYR A 342 71.66 -11.06 -29.26
C TYR A 342 71.71 -11.00 -27.73
N ASN A 343 70.57 -10.74 -27.08
CA ASN A 343 70.50 -10.65 -25.63
C ASN A 343 70.89 -11.98 -24.96
N GLU A 344 70.45 -13.11 -25.51
CA GLU A 344 70.80 -14.44 -24.99
C GLU A 344 72.31 -14.72 -25.10
N ILE A 345 72.95 -14.34 -26.20
CA ILE A 345 74.40 -14.50 -26.42
C ILE A 345 75.21 -13.65 -25.45
N ILE A 346 74.84 -12.37 -25.29
CA ILE A 346 75.51 -11.44 -24.36
C ILE A 346 75.38 -11.95 -22.92
N GLU A 347 74.24 -12.53 -22.54
CA GLU A 347 74.07 -13.06 -21.20
C GLU A 347 74.89 -14.35 -20.96
N LYS A 348 74.90 -15.27 -21.92
CA LYS A 348 75.54 -16.60 -21.76
C LYS A 348 77.04 -16.58 -21.97
N ALA A 349 77.53 -15.80 -22.93
CA ALA A 349 78.95 -15.64 -23.20
C ALA A 349 79.59 -14.50 -22.38
N ASN A 350 78.90 -13.95 -21.37
CA ASN A 350 79.46 -12.89 -20.52
C ASN A 350 80.74 -13.40 -19.81
N PRO A 351 81.92 -12.83 -20.12
CA PRO A 351 83.19 -13.31 -19.56
C PRO A 351 83.22 -13.29 -18.03
N LYS A 352 82.49 -12.37 -17.38
CA LYS A 352 82.43 -12.26 -15.92
C LYS A 352 81.93 -13.55 -15.25
N LYS A 353 81.10 -14.35 -15.93
CA LYS A 353 80.58 -15.63 -15.39
C LYS A 353 81.67 -16.69 -15.23
N PHE A 354 82.81 -16.55 -15.90
CA PHE A 354 83.89 -17.55 -15.93
C PHE A 354 85.15 -17.12 -15.17
N ILE A 355 85.09 -15.98 -14.46
CA ILE A 355 86.19 -15.47 -13.62
C ILE A 355 86.10 -16.08 -12.21
N GLU A 356 84.89 -16.34 -11.70
CA GLU A 356 84.66 -16.89 -10.35
C GLU A 356 83.57 -17.98 -10.36
N PRO A 357 83.92 -19.28 -10.29
CA PRO A 357 85.26 -19.83 -10.20
C PRO A 357 86.05 -19.66 -11.51
N TYR A 358 87.37 -19.50 -11.41
CA TYR A 358 88.21 -19.22 -12.58
C TYR A 358 88.27 -20.41 -13.54
N GLN A 359 87.74 -20.22 -14.75
CA GLN A 359 87.67 -21.23 -15.81
C GLN A 359 88.36 -20.71 -17.09
N PRO A 360 89.70 -20.80 -17.18
CA PRO A 360 90.48 -20.09 -18.18
C PRO A 360 90.11 -20.44 -19.64
N GLN A 361 89.84 -21.72 -19.93
CA GLN A 361 89.48 -22.14 -21.29
C GLN A 361 88.10 -21.59 -21.71
N LYS A 362 87.11 -21.64 -20.81
CA LYS A 362 85.77 -21.08 -21.06
C LYS A 362 85.79 -19.56 -21.12
N LEU A 363 86.62 -18.90 -20.31
CA LEU A 363 86.79 -17.45 -20.32
C LEU A 363 87.32 -16.94 -21.67
N ILE A 364 88.27 -17.65 -22.29
CA ILE A 364 88.81 -17.28 -23.61
C ILE A 364 87.72 -17.40 -24.68
N VAL A 365 87.00 -18.53 -24.71
CA VAL A 365 85.92 -18.77 -25.68
C VAL A 365 84.77 -17.78 -25.49
N ALA A 366 84.37 -17.51 -24.23
CA ALA A 366 83.35 -16.54 -23.89
C ALA A 366 83.72 -15.12 -24.34
N ASN A 367 84.96 -14.68 -24.11
CA ASN A 367 85.46 -13.39 -24.60
C ASN A 367 85.41 -13.28 -26.13
N GLU A 368 85.78 -14.33 -26.85
CA GLU A 368 85.74 -14.35 -28.32
C GLU A 368 84.31 -14.23 -28.84
N ILE A 369 83.40 -15.07 -28.32
CA ILE A 369 81.99 -15.10 -28.73
C ILE A 369 81.30 -13.78 -28.38
N TYR A 370 81.52 -13.26 -27.17
CA TYR A 370 80.96 -12.00 -26.69
C TYR A 370 81.39 -10.82 -27.56
N SER A 371 82.69 -10.74 -27.90
CA SER A 371 83.22 -9.68 -28.76
C SER A 371 82.68 -9.76 -30.19
N LYS A 372 82.58 -10.98 -30.75
CA LYS A 372 81.98 -11.19 -32.08
C LYS A 372 80.50 -10.82 -32.11
N ALA A 373 79.76 -11.09 -31.05
CA ALA A 373 78.36 -10.73 -30.93
C ALA A 373 78.16 -9.20 -30.88
N LEU A 374 79.00 -8.48 -30.11
CA LEU A 374 78.97 -7.01 -30.04
C LEU A 374 79.16 -6.37 -31.43
N ASN A 375 80.07 -6.91 -32.24
CA ASN A 375 80.41 -6.36 -33.56
C ASN A 375 79.45 -6.78 -34.68
N ASN A 376 78.58 -7.77 -34.45
CA ASN A 376 77.69 -8.33 -35.49
C ASN A 376 76.22 -8.37 -35.04
N ARG A 377 75.80 -7.39 -34.22
CA ARG A 377 74.48 -7.31 -33.60
C ARG A 377 73.30 -7.44 -34.58
N ASP A 378 73.47 -7.00 -35.83
CA ASP A 378 72.38 -6.95 -36.81
C ASP A 378 72.35 -8.16 -37.77
N SER A 379 73.34 -9.06 -37.67
CA SER A 379 73.48 -10.24 -38.54
C SER A 379 72.92 -11.50 -37.87
N LYS A 380 71.71 -11.89 -38.26
CA LYS A 380 71.00 -13.05 -37.68
C LYS A 380 71.77 -14.36 -37.87
N ASP A 381 72.31 -14.59 -39.06
CA ASP A 381 73.05 -15.82 -39.38
C ASP A 381 74.29 -15.99 -38.50
N ILE A 382 75.02 -14.89 -38.25
CA ILE A 382 76.21 -14.88 -37.39
C ILE A 382 75.79 -15.11 -35.93
N LEU A 383 74.72 -14.47 -35.45
CA LEU A 383 74.23 -14.68 -34.09
C LEU A 383 73.75 -16.12 -33.86
N GLU A 384 73.06 -16.73 -34.82
CA GLU A 384 72.66 -18.13 -34.75
C GLU A 384 73.85 -19.10 -34.71
N GLU A 385 74.91 -18.81 -35.46
CA GLU A 385 76.17 -19.57 -35.41
C GLU A 385 76.85 -19.44 -34.04
N LEU A 386 76.95 -18.22 -33.51
CA LEU A 386 77.55 -17.96 -32.20
C LEU A 386 76.76 -18.67 -31.07
N LEU A 387 75.43 -18.69 -31.14
CA LEU A 387 74.61 -19.41 -30.15
C LEU A 387 74.83 -20.92 -30.20
N LYS A 388 75.07 -21.50 -31.39
CA LYS A 388 75.45 -22.92 -31.53
C LYS A 388 76.83 -23.18 -30.91
N ARG A 389 77.79 -22.27 -31.11
CA ARG A 389 79.12 -22.37 -30.47
C ARG A 389 79.03 -22.31 -28.95
N ILE A 390 78.21 -21.41 -28.38
CA ILE A 390 77.97 -21.37 -26.93
C ILE A 390 77.52 -22.73 -26.41
N LYS A 391 76.51 -23.35 -27.05
CA LYS A 391 75.98 -24.66 -26.61
C LYS A 391 76.99 -25.81 -26.69
N LYS A 392 78.04 -25.67 -27.50
CA LYS A 392 79.06 -26.70 -27.72
C LYS A 392 80.32 -26.47 -26.89
N GLU A 393 80.70 -25.21 -26.67
CA GLU A 393 82.02 -24.83 -26.17
C GLU A 393 81.97 -24.21 -24.75
N LEU A 394 80.82 -23.74 -24.27
CA LEU A 394 80.62 -23.14 -22.93
C LEU A 394 79.63 -23.97 -22.09
#